data_AF-A0A4V2AHH3-F1
#
_entry.id   AF-A0A4V2AHH3-F1
#
_cell.length_a   1.000
_cell.length_b   1.000
_cell.length_c   1.000
_cell.angle_alpha   90.00
_cell.angle_beta   90.00
_cell.angle_gamma   90.00
#
_symmetry.space_group_name_H-M   'P 1'
#
loop_
_entity.id
_entity.type
_entity.pdbx_description
1 polymer ?
#
loop_
_entity_poly.entity_id
_entity_poly.type
_entity_poly.pdbx_seq_one_letter_code
_entity_poly.pdbx_strand_id
1 'polypeptide(L)'
;MELKIGRDTLLAIAAIAWADGSIDPREAEALRQATKHLEVQGQDLSDVERALQSRIGLDEVETVRMNRLTRLFTYATCFWMAEVDGAASQTESAMLQLLGDRLGLSRVSRERAQNAVRGIAQRSASTAFDLLELRSRLSAGLSQIGDE
;
A
#
# COMPACT_ATOMS: atom_id res chain seq x y z
N MET A 1 8.65 -0.18 20.30
CA MET A 1 9.20 -0.49 18.97
C MET A 1 8.31 0.23 17.97
N GLU A 2 8.74 1.40 17.50
CA GLU A 2 7.99 2.22 16.56
C GLU A 2 7.77 1.44 15.27
N LEU A 3 6.51 1.44 14.83
CA LEU A 3 6.07 0.70 13.67
C LEU A 3 6.67 1.34 12.41
N LYS A 4 7.61 0.64 11.78
CA LYS A 4 8.17 0.89 10.43
C LYS A 4 7.12 0.76 9.30
N ILE A 5 5.88 1.19 9.54
CA ILE A 5 4.80 1.10 8.56
C ILE A 5 5.11 1.97 7.33
N GLY A 6 6.00 2.97 7.43
CA GLY A 6 6.32 3.89 6.34
C GLY A 6 7.11 3.28 5.18
N ARG A 7 8.39 2.98 5.38
CA ARG A 7 9.33 2.67 4.28
C ARG A 7 8.91 1.47 3.43
N ASP A 8 8.80 0.28 4.01
CA ASP A 8 8.54 -0.94 3.23
C ASP A 8 7.14 -0.95 2.59
N THR A 9 6.17 -0.24 3.18
CA THR A 9 4.88 -0.01 2.52
C THR A 9 5.04 0.85 1.28
N LEU A 10 5.78 1.95 1.37
CA LEU A 10 6.02 2.84 0.23
C LEU A 10 6.85 2.17 -0.87
N LEU A 11 7.83 1.31 -0.49
CA LEU A 11 8.55 0.48 -1.45
C LEU A 11 7.65 -0.55 -2.12
N ALA A 12 6.74 -1.18 -1.38
CA ALA A 12 5.76 -2.07 -1.98
C ALA A 12 4.88 -1.33 -2.99
N ILE A 13 4.44 -0.11 -2.68
CA ILE A 13 3.66 0.72 -3.60
C ILE A 13 4.46 1.02 -4.87
N ALA A 14 5.72 1.47 -4.73
CA ALA A 14 6.58 1.74 -5.88
C ALA A 14 6.84 0.48 -6.73
N ALA A 15 7.00 -0.69 -6.11
CA ALA A 15 7.15 -1.95 -6.84
C ALA A 15 5.89 -2.34 -7.64
N ILE A 16 4.70 -2.01 -7.15
CA ILE A 16 3.45 -2.17 -7.91
C ILE A 16 3.37 -1.17 -9.05
N ALA A 17 3.66 0.12 -8.82
CA ALA A 17 3.63 1.15 -9.87
C ALA A 17 4.64 0.85 -11.00
N TRP A 18 5.77 0.21 -10.69
CA TRP A 18 6.73 -0.25 -11.70
C TRP A 18 6.31 -1.54 -12.44
N ALA A 19 5.15 -2.14 -12.13
CA ALA A 19 4.75 -3.44 -12.68
C ALA A 19 4.75 -3.42 -14.22
N ASP A 20 4.20 -2.37 -14.82
CA ASP A 20 4.13 -2.19 -16.28
C ASP A 20 5.41 -1.59 -16.89
N GLY A 21 6.45 -1.35 -16.07
CA GLY A 21 7.77 -0.90 -16.52
C GLY A 21 7.97 0.61 -16.53
N SER A 22 6.97 1.40 -16.14
CA SER A 22 7.06 2.85 -15.93
C SER A 22 6.09 3.29 -14.84
N ILE A 23 6.45 4.30 -14.06
CA ILE A 23 5.54 5.00 -13.14
C ILE A 23 4.99 6.23 -13.85
N ASP A 24 3.68 6.43 -13.85
CA ASP A 24 3.07 7.63 -14.40
C ASP A 24 3.20 8.83 -13.42
N PRO A 25 3.13 10.09 -13.91
CA PRO A 25 3.22 11.26 -13.05
C PRO A 25 2.20 11.31 -11.91
N ARG A 26 1.00 10.72 -12.07
CA ARG A 26 -0.06 10.71 -11.05
C ARG A 26 0.25 9.72 -9.95
N GLU A 27 0.69 8.50 -10.27
CA GLU A 27 1.21 7.52 -9.31
C GLU A 27 2.40 8.07 -8.53
N ALA A 28 3.35 8.73 -9.21
CA ALA A 28 4.50 9.32 -8.56
C ALA A 28 4.09 10.41 -7.55
N GLU A 29 3.14 11.27 -7.92
CA GLU A 29 2.62 12.30 -7.02
C GLU A 29 1.81 11.69 -5.86
N ALA A 30 0.98 10.69 -6.13
CA ALA A 30 0.23 9.97 -5.10
C ALA A 30 1.17 9.30 -4.08
N LEU A 31 2.29 8.71 -4.54
CA LEU A 31 3.30 8.11 -3.66
C LEU A 31 4.02 9.18 -2.81
N ARG A 32 4.35 10.34 -3.38
CA ARG A 32 4.93 11.46 -2.62
C ARG A 32 3.96 12.00 -1.58
N GLN A 33 2.66 12.08 -1.90
CA GLN A 33 1.64 12.47 -0.94
C GLN A 33 1.50 11.44 0.18
N ALA A 34 1.51 10.15 -0.15
CA ALA A 34 1.51 9.08 0.84
C ALA A 34 2.74 9.16 1.76
N THR A 35 3.91 9.45 1.19
CA THR A 35 5.17 9.62 1.95
C THR A 35 5.08 10.76 2.97
N LYS A 36 4.50 11.91 2.57
CA LYS A 36 4.23 13.04 3.47
C LYS A 36 3.22 12.68 4.56
N HIS A 37 2.15 11.99 4.20
CA HIS A 37 1.08 11.58 5.13
C HIS A 37 1.61 10.58 6.18
N LEU A 38 2.50 9.69 5.78
CA LEU A 38 3.14 8.73 6.69
C LEU A 38 4.35 9.31 7.44
N GLU A 39 4.61 10.61 7.29
CA GLU A 39 5.69 11.35 7.94
C GLU A 39 7.07 10.69 7.78
N VAL A 40 7.32 10.08 6.60
CA VAL A 40 8.58 9.37 6.31
C VAL A 40 9.69 10.38 6.01
N GLN A 41 10.84 10.22 6.68
CA GLN A 41 11.95 11.18 6.66
C GLN A 41 13.31 10.48 6.54
N GLY A 42 14.38 11.26 6.35
CA GLY A 42 15.75 10.78 6.41
C GLY A 42 16.08 9.73 5.34
N GLN A 43 16.73 8.64 5.76
CA GLN A 43 17.14 7.57 4.85
C GLN A 43 15.94 6.88 4.19
N ASP A 44 14.83 6.73 4.92
CA ASP A 44 13.62 6.09 4.41
C ASP A 44 13.01 6.91 3.27
N LEU A 45 12.96 8.24 3.42
CA LEU A 45 12.53 9.15 2.35
C LEU A 45 13.46 9.06 1.12
N SER A 46 14.77 9.00 1.37
CA SER A 46 15.78 8.89 0.30
C SER A 46 15.65 7.58 -0.48
N ASP A 47 15.29 6.49 0.18
CA ASP A 47 15.03 5.20 -0.45
C ASP A 47 13.75 5.22 -1.29
N VAL A 48 12.70 5.88 -0.82
CA VAL A 48 11.43 6.03 -1.58
C VAL A 48 11.63 6.89 -2.82
N GLU A 49 12.35 8.01 -2.72
CA GLU A 49 12.66 8.84 -3.89
C GLU A 49 13.54 8.10 -4.91
N ARG A 50 14.44 7.22 -4.45
CA ARG A 50 15.20 6.34 -5.36
C ARG A 50 14.29 5.33 -6.06
N ALA A 51 13.34 4.74 -5.32
CA ALA A 51 12.36 3.81 -5.87
C ALA A 51 11.41 4.48 -6.89
N LEU A 52 11.20 5.79 -6.81
CA LEU A 52 10.49 6.54 -7.85
C LEU A 52 11.30 6.75 -9.14
N GLN A 53 12.63 6.71 -9.06
CA GLN A 53 13.53 6.98 -10.19
C GLN A 53 14.06 5.73 -10.86
N SER A 54 13.99 4.58 -10.18
CA SER A 54 14.57 3.33 -10.65
C SER A 54 13.64 2.17 -10.32
N ARG A 55 13.51 1.26 -11.29
CA ARG A 55 12.69 0.06 -11.14
C ARG A 55 13.16 -0.74 -9.92
N ILE A 56 12.20 -1.05 -9.05
CA ILE A 56 12.38 -1.95 -7.91
C ILE A 56 11.41 -3.12 -7.99
N GLY A 57 11.77 -4.23 -7.36
CA GLY A 57 10.94 -5.43 -7.29
C GLY A 57 10.35 -5.69 -5.90
N LEU A 58 9.39 -6.63 -5.82
CA LEU A 58 8.83 -7.07 -4.53
C LEU A 58 9.85 -7.80 -3.64
N ASP A 59 10.96 -8.26 -4.21
CA ASP A 59 12.08 -8.85 -3.49
C ASP A 59 12.79 -7.85 -2.57
N GLU A 60 12.77 -6.55 -2.90
CA GLU A 60 13.34 -5.47 -2.10
C GLU A 60 12.46 -5.05 -0.90
N VAL A 61 11.21 -5.55 -0.85
CA VAL A 61 10.26 -5.26 0.23
C VAL A 61 10.47 -6.21 1.40
N GLU A 62 10.85 -5.66 2.57
CA GLU A 62 11.03 -6.44 3.81
C GLU A 62 9.67 -6.71 4.49
N THR A 63 9.10 -7.90 4.27
CA THR A 63 7.79 -8.26 4.83
C THR A 63 7.88 -9.01 6.18
N VAL A 64 9.04 -9.58 6.52
CA VAL A 64 9.22 -10.48 7.67
C VAL A 64 8.92 -9.79 9.01
N ARG A 65 9.25 -8.50 9.12
CA ARG A 65 9.08 -7.72 10.36
C ARG A 65 7.68 -7.09 10.50
N MET A 66 6.82 -7.27 9.51
CA MET A 66 5.49 -6.66 9.50
C MET A 66 4.52 -7.44 10.39
N ASN A 67 3.88 -6.76 11.32
CA ASN A 67 2.75 -7.33 12.06
C ASN A 67 1.50 -7.47 11.17
N ARG A 68 0.46 -8.15 11.67
CA ARG A 68 -0.78 -8.41 10.90
C ARG A 68 -1.41 -7.14 10.34
N LEU A 69 -1.51 -6.08 11.14
CA LEU A 69 -2.07 -4.80 10.70
C LEU A 69 -1.21 -4.15 9.61
N THR A 70 0.12 -4.16 9.77
CA THR A 70 1.05 -3.59 8.78
C THR A 70 0.91 -4.33 7.45
N ARG A 71 0.90 -5.67 7.46
CA ARG A 71 0.72 -6.46 6.23
C ARG A 71 -0.59 -6.13 5.52
N LEU A 72 -1.68 -6.03 6.28
CA LEU A 72 -2.98 -5.69 5.72
C LEU A 72 -3.02 -4.26 5.17
N PHE A 73 -2.40 -3.32 5.88
CA PHE A 73 -2.27 -1.92 5.47
C PHE A 73 -1.43 -1.78 4.20
N THR A 74 -0.25 -2.41 4.14
CA THR A 74 0.62 -2.41 2.96
C THR A 74 -0.10 -2.93 1.73
N TYR A 75 -0.83 -4.04 1.85
CA TYR A 75 -1.64 -4.56 0.75
C TYR A 75 -2.72 -3.56 0.32
N ALA A 76 -3.46 -2.99 1.28
CA ALA A 76 -4.53 -2.05 1.00
C ALA A 76 -4.03 -0.77 0.29
N THR A 77 -2.89 -0.22 0.72
CA THR A 77 -2.32 0.97 0.08
C THR A 77 -1.78 0.69 -1.32
N CYS A 78 -1.21 -0.49 -1.55
CA CYS A 78 -0.82 -0.92 -2.90
C CYS A 78 -2.02 -1.07 -3.82
N PHE A 79 -3.11 -1.66 -3.31
CA PHE A 79 -4.35 -1.78 -4.06
C PHE A 79 -4.97 -0.42 -4.40
N TRP A 80 -4.97 0.51 -3.43
CA TRP A 80 -5.38 1.89 -3.69
C TRP A 80 -4.55 2.54 -4.80
N MET A 81 -3.22 2.39 -4.75
CA MET A 81 -2.34 2.96 -5.77
C MET A 81 -2.66 2.42 -7.17
N ALA A 82 -2.82 1.10 -7.31
CA ALA A 82 -3.15 0.50 -8.60
C ALA A 82 -4.53 0.92 -9.13
N GLU A 83 -5.45 1.38 -8.26
CA GLU A 83 -6.75 1.92 -8.69
C GLU A 83 -6.75 3.46 -8.80
N VAL A 84 -5.61 4.16 -8.61
CA VAL A 84 -5.55 5.63 -8.59
C VAL A 84 -6.02 6.25 -9.90
N ASP A 85 -5.69 5.62 -11.03
CA ASP A 85 -6.08 6.02 -12.38
C ASP A 85 -7.38 5.35 -12.88
N GLY A 86 -8.11 4.69 -11.97
CA GLY A 86 -9.47 4.17 -12.17
C GLY A 86 -9.57 2.65 -12.06
N ALA A 87 -8.61 1.90 -12.62
CA ALA A 87 -8.56 0.45 -12.51
C ALA A 87 -7.13 -0.06 -12.68
N ALA A 88 -6.76 -1.07 -11.89
CA ALA A 88 -5.48 -1.75 -12.00
C ALA A 88 -5.34 -2.47 -13.35
N SER A 89 -4.16 -2.37 -13.95
CA SER A 89 -3.76 -3.15 -15.11
C SER A 89 -3.73 -4.66 -14.79
N GLN A 90 -3.61 -5.49 -15.83
CA GLN A 90 -3.46 -6.94 -15.63
C GLN A 90 -2.14 -7.27 -14.90
N THR A 91 -1.06 -6.53 -15.19
CA THR A 91 0.24 -6.75 -14.57
C THR A 91 0.24 -6.30 -13.11
N GLU A 92 -0.35 -5.14 -12.83
CA GLU A 92 -0.52 -4.66 -11.45
C GLU A 92 -1.40 -5.61 -10.63
N SER A 93 -2.49 -6.11 -11.24
CA SER A 93 -3.35 -7.11 -10.61
C SER A 93 -2.59 -8.40 -10.28
N ALA A 94 -1.73 -8.87 -11.17
CA ALA A 94 -0.87 -10.03 -10.93
C ALA A 94 0.15 -9.74 -9.81
N MET A 95 0.77 -8.56 -9.81
CA MET A 95 1.71 -8.12 -8.79
C MET A 95 1.03 -7.96 -7.41
N LEU A 96 -0.21 -7.50 -7.36
CA LEU A 96 -1.01 -7.45 -6.14
C LEU A 96 -1.30 -8.86 -5.59
N GLN A 97 -1.53 -9.86 -6.45
CA GLN A 97 -1.67 -11.24 -5.99
C GLN A 97 -0.37 -11.74 -5.35
N LEU A 98 0.77 -11.53 -6.02
CA LEU A 98 2.09 -11.91 -5.51
C LEU A 98 2.42 -11.22 -4.18
N LEU A 99 2.11 -9.92 -4.07
CA LEU A 99 2.27 -9.16 -2.83
C LEU A 99 1.40 -9.76 -1.71
N GLY A 100 0.13 -10.04 -1.99
CA GLY A 100 -0.79 -10.67 -1.04
C GLY A 100 -0.27 -12.02 -0.52
N ASP A 101 0.32 -12.83 -1.41
CA ASP A 101 0.92 -14.12 -1.06
C ASP A 101 2.16 -13.91 -0.17
N ARG A 102 3.06 -12.99 -0.54
CA ARG A 102 4.28 -12.66 0.21
C ARG A 102 3.97 -12.07 1.60
N LEU A 103 2.85 -11.37 1.73
CA LEU A 103 2.35 -10.85 3.01
C LEU A 103 1.59 -11.91 3.81
N GLY A 104 1.39 -13.12 3.29
CA GLY A 104 0.64 -14.19 3.96
C GLY A 104 -0.83 -13.85 4.21
N LEU A 105 -1.43 -13.02 3.34
CA LEU A 105 -2.82 -12.60 3.48
C LEU A 105 -3.76 -13.60 2.83
N SER A 106 -4.77 -14.06 3.57
CA SER A 106 -5.86 -14.87 3.01
C SER A 106 -6.69 -14.07 2.02
N ARG A 107 -7.40 -14.76 1.12
CA ARG A 107 -8.33 -14.13 0.17
C ARG A 107 -9.35 -13.23 0.86
N VAL A 108 -9.95 -13.70 1.95
CA VAL A 108 -10.91 -12.91 2.76
C VAL A 108 -10.27 -11.64 3.31
N SER A 109 -9.01 -11.70 3.75
CA SER A 109 -8.30 -10.51 4.23
C SER A 109 -8.04 -9.50 3.11
N ARG A 110 -7.67 -9.98 1.91
CA ARG A 110 -7.47 -9.14 0.72
C ARG A 110 -8.77 -8.46 0.32
N GLU A 111 -9.87 -9.20 0.21
CA GLU A 111 -11.19 -8.66 -0.14
C GLU A 111 -11.66 -7.60 0.86
N ARG A 112 -11.44 -7.82 2.17
CA ARG A 112 -11.75 -6.82 3.20
C ARG A 112 -10.91 -5.55 3.06
N ALA A 113 -9.61 -5.69 2.79
CA ALA A 113 -8.74 -4.55 2.53
C ALA A 113 -9.19 -3.73 1.31
N GLN A 114 -9.53 -4.41 0.21
CA GLN A 114 -10.05 -3.76 -1.00
C GLN A 114 -11.37 -3.02 -0.73
N ASN A 115 -12.29 -3.64 0.02
CA ASN A 115 -13.55 -3.02 0.40
C ASN A 115 -13.36 -1.79 1.30
N ALA A 116 -12.37 -1.84 2.21
CA ALA A 116 -12.03 -0.68 3.02
C ALA A 116 -11.53 0.49 2.14
N VAL A 117 -10.64 0.21 1.19
CA VAL A 117 -10.12 1.20 0.23
C VAL A 117 -11.25 1.83 -0.59
N ARG A 118 -12.06 1.01 -1.27
CA ARG A 118 -13.17 1.49 -2.10
C ARG A 118 -14.18 2.29 -1.29
N GLY A 119 -14.46 1.84 -0.06
CA GLY A 119 -15.31 2.57 0.86
C GLY A 119 -14.79 3.98 1.14
N ILE A 120 -13.48 4.18 1.33
CA ILE A 120 -12.87 5.51 1.54
C ILE A 120 -12.88 6.33 0.26
N ALA A 121 -12.48 5.73 -0.87
CA ALA A 121 -12.44 6.39 -2.17
C ALA A 121 -13.82 6.94 -2.57
N GLN A 122 -14.90 6.19 -2.34
CA GLN A 122 -16.27 6.62 -2.65
C GLN A 122 -16.77 7.79 -1.79
N ARG A 123 -16.25 7.96 -0.57
CA ARG A 123 -16.65 9.04 0.34
C ARG A 123 -15.76 10.28 0.26
N SER A 124 -14.55 10.13 -0.27
CA SER A 124 -13.62 11.25 -0.40
C SER A 124 -14.08 12.18 -1.50
N ALA A 125 -14.63 13.33 -1.11
CA ALA A 125 -14.77 14.51 -1.98
C ALA A 125 -13.43 15.24 -2.21
N SER A 126 -12.35 14.72 -1.62
CA SER A 126 -11.00 15.24 -1.55
C SER A 126 -10.14 14.70 -2.69
N THR A 127 -9.19 15.50 -3.18
CA THR A 127 -8.15 15.09 -4.14
C THR A 127 -7.10 14.13 -3.54
N ALA A 128 -7.06 13.96 -2.22
CA ALA A 128 -6.13 13.07 -1.53
C ALA A 128 -6.84 11.96 -0.74
N PHE A 129 -6.30 10.74 -0.81
CA PHE A 129 -6.81 9.57 -0.10
C PHE A 129 -6.38 9.53 1.37
N ASP A 130 -7.30 9.22 2.27
CA ASP A 130 -7.05 9.20 3.72
C ASP A 130 -6.45 7.86 4.20
N LEU A 131 -5.12 7.83 4.30
CA LEU A 131 -4.37 6.66 4.77
C LEU A 131 -4.54 6.40 6.28
N LEU A 132 -4.83 7.44 7.08
CA LEU A 132 -5.07 7.28 8.51
C LEU A 132 -6.45 6.65 8.76
N GLU A 133 -7.48 7.08 8.02
CA GLU A 133 -8.79 6.43 8.02
C GLU A 133 -8.66 4.97 7.58
N LEU A 134 -7.88 4.68 6.53
CA LEU A 134 -7.63 3.32 6.07
C LEU A 134 -7.04 2.46 7.19
N ARG A 135 -5.96 2.92 7.83
CA ARG A 135 -5.33 2.19 8.94
C ARG A 135 -6.31 1.94 10.08
N SER A 136 -7.11 2.95 10.45
CA SER A 136 -8.12 2.86 11.51
C SER A 136 -9.18 1.80 11.20
N ARG A 137 -9.74 1.80 9.98
CA ARG A 137 -10.73 0.81 9.53
C ARG A 137 -10.18 -0.61 9.52
N LEU A 138 -8.96 -0.79 9.02
CA LEU A 138 -8.31 -2.10 9.01
C LEU A 138 -8.05 -2.61 10.42
N SER A 139 -7.63 -1.73 11.34
CA SER A 139 -7.44 -2.08 12.75
C SER A 139 -8.76 -2.51 13.40
N ALA A 140 -9.84 -1.74 13.22
CA ALA A 140 -11.15 -2.08 13.77
C ALA A 140 -11.67 -3.42 13.24
N GLY A 141 -11.50 -3.67 11.93
CA GLY A 141 -11.89 -4.94 11.31
C GLY A 141 -11.07 -6.14 11.78
N LEU A 142 -9.84 -5.94 12.25
CA LEU A 142 -9.03 -7.01 12.87
C LEU A 142 -9.50 -7.32 14.29
N SER A 143 -9.85 -6.30 15.09
CA SER A 143 -10.32 -6.48 16.47
C SER A 143 -11.65 -7.25 16.54
N GLN A 144 -12.53 -7.11 15.56
CA GLN A 144 -13.80 -7.85 15.48
C GLN A 144 -13.64 -9.36 15.22
N ILE A 145 -12.41 -9.82 14.94
CA ILE A 145 -12.07 -11.24 14.71
C ILE A 145 -11.28 -11.78 15.93
N GLY A 146 -10.98 -10.94 16.92
CA GLY A 146 -10.16 -11.29 18.08
C GLY A 146 -10.88 -12.06 19.19
N ASP A 147 -12.13 -12.47 18.99
CA ASP A 147 -12.96 -13.25 19.93
C ASP A 147 -13.31 -14.66 19.40
N GLU A 148 -12.42 -15.28 18.61
CA GLU A 148 -12.49 -16.71 18.27
C GLU A 148 -11.17 -17.44 18.54
#